data_AF-A0A7L9C145-F1
#
_entry.id   AF-A0A7L9C145-F1
#
_cell.length_a   1.000
_cell.length_b   1.000
_cell.length_c   1.000
_cell.angle_alpha   90.00
_cell.angle_beta   90.00
_cell.angle_gamma   90.00
#
_symmetry.space_group_name_H-M   'P 1'
#
loop_
_entity.id
_entity.type
_entity.pdbx_description
1 polymer ?
#
loop_
_entity_poly.entity_id
_entity_poly.type
_entity_poly.pdbx_seq_one_letter_code
_entity_poly.pdbx_strand_id
1 'polypeptide(L)'
;MNAQQLAAWIREEQEKISGITRQLMEKISIVPRIDHDRWLTDVRTLFEHYRAHTIRHIALEEQDGYLTPVTEARPFLSKEVDRLQHEHREMIRLIDAIHRDLPGIQSGDFLLLRDICHRIQDVLQYMEHHEREETLLLMSAFTDDTGEKD
;
A
#
# COMPACT_ATOMS: atom_id res chain seq x y z
N MET A 1 11.19 19.80 -5.03
CA MET A 1 9.91 19.61 -5.74
C MET A 1 8.87 20.52 -5.09
N ASN A 2 7.95 21.15 -5.82
CA ASN A 2 6.91 22.00 -5.20
C ASN A 2 5.71 21.14 -4.72
N ALA A 3 4.85 21.70 -3.85
CA ALA A 3 3.72 20.96 -3.27
C ALA A 3 2.73 20.41 -4.31
N GLN A 4 2.53 21.11 -5.43
CA GLN A 4 1.66 20.64 -6.51
C GLN A 4 2.25 19.43 -7.25
N GLN A 5 3.56 19.43 -7.49
CA GLN A 5 4.30 18.32 -8.10
C GLN A 5 4.33 17.10 -7.18
N LEU A 6 4.54 17.31 -5.88
CA LEU A 6 4.47 16.24 -4.88
C LEU A 6 3.08 15.60 -4.85
N ALA A 7 2.02 16.41 -4.75
CA ALA A 7 0.65 15.91 -4.72
C ALA A 7 0.26 15.18 -6.01
N ALA A 8 0.75 15.63 -7.17
CA ALA A 8 0.57 14.92 -8.43
C ALA A 8 1.29 13.57 -8.42
N TRP A 9 2.50 13.50 -7.89
CA TRP A 9 3.27 12.26 -7.84
C TRP A 9 2.66 11.24 -6.86
N ILE A 10 2.23 11.68 -5.67
CA ILE A 10 1.52 10.82 -4.71
C ILE A 10 0.27 10.20 -5.38
N ARG A 11 -0.55 11.01 -6.06
CA ARG A 11 -1.71 10.51 -6.81
C ARG A 11 -1.33 9.52 -7.90
N GLU A 12 -0.28 9.80 -8.66
CA GLU A 12 0.19 8.90 -9.72
C GLU A 12 0.61 7.53 -9.15
N GLU A 13 1.33 7.51 -8.03
CA GLU A 13 1.71 6.26 -7.38
C GLU A 13 0.49 5.52 -6.82
N GLN A 14 -0.46 6.23 -6.21
CA GLN A 14 -1.71 5.65 -5.70
C GLN A 14 -2.56 5.03 -6.81
N GLU A 15 -2.65 5.68 -7.98
CA GLU A 15 -3.33 5.16 -9.17
C GLU A 15 -2.68 3.86 -9.68
N LYS A 16 -1.34 3.82 -9.72
CA LYS A 16 -0.58 2.61 -10.09
C LYS A 16 -0.82 1.48 -9.10
N ILE A 17 -0.73 1.77 -7.79
CA ILE A 17 -0.98 0.79 -6.72
C ILE A 17 -2.40 0.22 -6.85
N SER A 18 -3.40 1.08 -7.06
CA SER A 18 -4.80 0.66 -7.23
C SER A 18 -4.98 -0.25 -8.46
N GLY A 19 -4.35 0.11 -9.59
CA GLY A 19 -4.38 -0.68 -10.81
C GLY A 19 -3.73 -2.06 -10.67
N ILE A 20 -2.59 -2.13 -9.97
CA ILE A 20 -1.87 -3.39 -9.72
C ILE A 20 -2.63 -4.24 -8.69
N THR A 21 -3.17 -3.62 -7.64
CA THR A 21 -3.98 -4.29 -6.61
C THR A 21 -5.16 -5.03 -7.22
N ARG A 22 -5.89 -4.37 -8.14
CA ARG A 22 -7.00 -5.01 -8.87
C ARG A 22 -6.54 -6.22 -9.67
N GLN A 23 -5.44 -6.10 -10.41
CA GLN A 23 -4.89 -7.19 -11.21
C GLN A 23 -4.41 -8.36 -10.34
N LEU A 24 -3.73 -8.07 -9.22
CA LEU A 24 -3.31 -9.10 -8.27
C LEU A 24 -4.52 -9.81 -7.66
N MET A 25 -5.52 -9.07 -7.19
CA MET A 25 -6.73 -9.64 -6.58
C MET A 25 -7.45 -10.57 -7.56
N GLU A 26 -7.65 -10.13 -8.81
CA GLU A 26 -8.23 -10.96 -9.86
C GLU A 26 -7.41 -12.23 -10.07
N LYS A 27 -6.08 -12.11 -10.19
CA LYS A 27 -5.16 -13.21 -10.46
C LYS A 27 -5.12 -14.26 -9.34
N ILE A 28 -5.12 -13.83 -8.08
CA ILE A 28 -5.00 -14.74 -6.92
C ILE A 28 -6.34 -15.30 -6.47
N SER A 29 -7.46 -14.65 -6.82
CA SER A 29 -8.81 -15.14 -6.50
C SER A 29 -9.16 -16.46 -7.19
N ILE A 30 -8.53 -16.73 -8.34
CA ILE A 30 -8.72 -17.95 -9.12
C ILE A 30 -7.36 -18.54 -9.45
N VAL A 31 -6.88 -19.45 -8.60
CA VAL A 31 -5.71 -20.29 -8.93
C VAL A 31 -6.13 -21.24 -10.06
N PRO A 32 -5.48 -21.19 -11.24
CA PRO A 32 -5.86 -22.03 -12.37
C PRO A 32 -5.59 -23.50 -12.05
N ARG A 33 -6.28 -24.42 -12.74
CA ARG A 33 -6.09 -25.87 -12.56
C ARG A 33 -4.93 -26.45 -13.38
N ILE A 34 -4.42 -25.66 -14.34
CA ILE A 34 -3.34 -25.99 -15.27
C ILE A 34 -2.42 -24.75 -15.41
N ASP A 35 -1.20 -24.93 -15.93
CA ASP A 35 -0.24 -23.84 -16.18
C ASP A 35 0.13 -23.01 -14.93
N HIS A 36 0.29 -23.64 -13.78
CA HIS A 36 0.70 -22.95 -12.55
C HIS A 36 2.05 -22.22 -12.69
N ASP A 37 3.00 -22.72 -13.50
CA ASP A 37 4.30 -22.06 -13.67
C ASP A 37 4.16 -20.67 -14.31
N ARG A 38 3.32 -20.57 -15.35
CA ARG A 38 3.02 -19.29 -16.00
C ARG A 38 2.25 -18.37 -15.06
N TRP A 39 1.22 -18.89 -14.41
CA TRP A 39 0.43 -18.12 -13.44
C TRP A 39 1.32 -17.57 -12.31
N LEU A 40 2.23 -18.39 -11.78
CA LEU A 40 3.12 -18.00 -10.69
C LEU A 40 4.14 -16.95 -11.14
N THR A 41 4.63 -17.05 -12.38
CA THR A 41 5.48 -16.01 -13.00
C THR A 41 4.76 -14.67 -13.09
N ASP A 42 3.49 -14.69 -13.48
CA ASP A 42 2.67 -13.47 -13.55
C ASP A 42 2.42 -12.89 -12.16
N VAL A 43 2.08 -13.73 -11.16
CA VAL A 43 1.89 -13.29 -9.76
C VAL A 43 3.17 -12.67 -9.21
N ARG A 44 4.34 -13.28 -9.45
CA ARG A 44 5.64 -12.74 -9.04
C ARG A 44 5.90 -11.36 -9.63
N THR A 45 5.68 -11.22 -10.94
CA THR A 45 5.90 -9.94 -11.64
C THR A 45 4.97 -8.85 -11.09
N LEU A 46 3.68 -9.16 -10.96
CA LEU A 46 2.70 -8.21 -10.43
C LEU A 46 3.00 -7.83 -8.97
N PHE A 47 3.41 -8.79 -8.14
CA PHE A 47 3.71 -8.54 -6.74
C PHE A 47 4.97 -7.69 -6.56
N GLU A 48 6.00 -7.89 -7.39
CA GLU A 48 7.19 -7.02 -7.36
C GLU A 48 6.85 -5.59 -7.78
N HIS A 49 6.00 -5.41 -8.80
CA HIS A 49 5.53 -4.07 -9.16
C HIS A 49 4.72 -3.42 -8.04
N TYR A 50 3.80 -4.16 -7.41
CA TYR A 50 3.05 -3.68 -6.26
C TYR A 50 3.98 -3.21 -5.14
N ARG A 51 4.91 -4.08 -4.73
CA ARG A 51 5.92 -3.78 -3.72
C ARG A 51 6.72 -2.52 -4.04
N ALA A 52 7.23 -2.41 -5.26
CA ALA A 52 8.06 -1.28 -5.66
C ALA A 52 7.28 0.05 -5.61
N HIS A 53 6.01 0.06 -6.03
CA HIS A 53 5.17 1.26 -5.96
C HIS A 53 4.74 1.60 -4.54
N THR A 54 4.35 0.61 -3.73
CA THR A 54 3.98 0.83 -2.32
C THR A 54 5.15 1.40 -1.50
N ILE A 55 6.37 0.85 -1.64
CA ILE A 55 7.53 1.37 -0.92
C ILE A 55 7.83 2.82 -1.31
N ARG A 56 7.67 3.17 -2.58
CA ARG A 56 7.83 4.55 -3.05
C ARG A 56 6.74 5.46 -2.52
N HIS A 57 5.49 5.00 -2.51
CA HIS A 57 4.35 5.76 -1.99
C HIS A 57 4.57 6.12 -0.51
N ILE A 58 4.82 5.13 0.34
CA ILE A 58 5.10 5.34 1.77
C ILE A 58 6.29 6.30 1.98
N ALA A 59 7.37 6.14 1.19
CA ALA A 59 8.51 7.05 1.29
C ALA A 59 8.15 8.50 0.92
N LEU A 60 7.29 8.69 -0.09
CA LEU A 60 6.78 10.00 -0.49
C LEU A 60 5.89 10.64 0.58
N GLU A 61 5.19 9.85 1.39
CA GLU A 61 4.33 10.35 2.48
C GLU A 61 5.11 10.77 3.72
N GLU A 62 6.20 10.04 4.02
CA GLU A 62 7.02 10.27 5.20
C GLU A 62 8.14 11.32 4.98
N GLN A 63 9.05 11.09 4.03
CA GLN A 63 10.31 11.86 3.94
C GLN A 63 10.15 13.22 3.26
N ASP A 64 9.20 13.34 2.35
CA ASP A 64 8.94 14.56 1.57
C ASP A 64 7.44 14.90 1.51
N GLY A 65 6.63 14.24 2.34
CA GLY A 65 5.19 14.17 2.19
C GLY A 65 4.40 15.08 3.11
N TYR A 66 3.16 14.67 3.34
CA TYR A 66 2.20 15.46 4.08
C TYR A 66 2.20 15.19 5.59
N LEU A 67 2.78 14.07 6.06
CA LEU A 67 2.71 13.69 7.48
C LEU A 67 3.42 14.70 8.39
N THR A 68 4.61 15.17 8.01
CA THR A 68 5.33 16.19 8.77
C THR A 68 4.55 17.51 8.82
N PRO A 69 4.13 18.13 7.69
CA PRO A 69 3.28 19.31 7.70
C PRO A 69 1.98 19.19 8.52
N VAL A 70 1.35 18.01 8.53
CA VAL A 70 0.14 17.76 9.34
C VAL A 70 0.45 17.92 10.83
N THR A 71 1.55 17.32 11.32
CA THR A 71 1.94 17.46 12.73
C THR A 71 2.40 18.87 13.10
N GLU A 72 3.02 19.60 12.17
CA GLU A 72 3.41 21.01 12.38
C GLU A 72 2.20 21.93 12.47
N ALA A 73 1.20 21.73 11.60
CA ALA A 73 -0.03 22.52 11.58
C ALA A 73 -1.00 22.16 12.72
N ARG A 74 -1.06 20.87 13.08
CA ARG A 74 -2.00 20.29 14.06
C ARG A 74 -1.27 19.32 15.01
N PRO A 75 -0.50 19.83 16.00
CA PRO A 75 0.29 18.99 16.90
C PRO A 75 -0.49 17.93 17.69
N PHE A 76 -1.81 18.14 17.89
CA PHE A 76 -2.66 17.17 18.58
C PHE A 76 -2.89 15.88 17.78
N LEU A 77 -2.63 15.87 16.46
CA LEU A 77 -2.70 14.70 15.58
C LEU A 77 -1.41 13.85 15.58
N SER A 78 -0.41 14.21 16.40
CA SER A 78 0.88 13.52 16.45
C SER A 78 0.76 12.01 16.73
N LYS A 79 -0.17 11.61 17.61
CA LYS A 79 -0.37 10.19 17.94
C LYS A 79 -0.92 9.40 16.77
N GLU A 80 -1.84 9.99 16.01
CA GLU A 80 -2.43 9.40 14.82
C GLU A 80 -1.37 9.25 13.73
N VAL A 81 -0.52 10.26 13.53
CA VAL A 81 0.62 10.19 12.60
C VAL A 81 1.64 9.13 13.03
N ASP A 82 2.00 9.06 14.31
CA ASP A 82 2.92 8.05 14.85
C ASP A 82 2.38 6.62 14.62
N ARG A 83 1.06 6.43 14.76
CA ARG A 83 0.37 5.16 14.47
C ARG A 83 0.50 4.81 12.99
N LEU A 84 0.18 5.73 12.08
CA LEU A 84 0.26 5.48 10.63
C LEU A 84 1.68 5.10 10.20
N GLN A 85 2.69 5.84 10.68
CA GLN A 85 4.10 5.50 10.43
C GLN A 85 4.50 4.14 11.01
N HIS A 86 3.89 3.71 12.12
CA HIS A 86 4.09 2.36 12.64
C HIS A 86 3.52 1.31 11.68
N GLU A 87 2.29 1.52 11.22
CA GLU A 87 1.62 0.64 10.26
C GLU A 87 2.38 0.56 8.93
N HIS A 88 2.93 1.66 8.42
CA HIS A 88 3.84 1.67 7.27
C HIS A 88 4.99 0.68 7.42
N ARG A 89 5.67 0.71 8.56
CA ARG A 89 6.79 -0.20 8.83
C ARG A 89 6.34 -1.66 8.90
N GLU A 90 5.17 -1.92 9.46
CA GLU A 90 4.61 -3.27 9.51
C GLU A 90 4.22 -3.77 8.10
N MET A 91 3.56 -2.93 7.29
CA MET A 91 3.22 -3.24 5.90
C MET A 91 4.45 -3.56 5.06
N ILE A 92 5.50 -2.75 5.13
CA ILE A 92 6.76 -2.99 4.41
C ILE A 92 7.34 -4.35 4.81
N ARG A 93 7.34 -4.70 6.11
CA ARG A 93 7.84 -6.02 6.57
C ARG A 93 7.01 -7.17 6.00
N LEU A 94 5.68 -7.04 5.96
CA LEU A 94 4.79 -8.07 5.40
C LEU A 94 5.02 -8.24 3.90
N ILE A 95 5.09 -7.13 3.16
CA ILE A 95 5.34 -7.11 1.71
C ILE A 95 6.71 -7.74 1.40
N ASP A 96 7.76 -7.33 2.11
CA ASP A 96 9.11 -7.88 1.94
C ASP A 96 9.18 -9.38 2.28
N ALA A 97 8.39 -9.83 3.27
CA ALA A 97 8.30 -11.24 3.60
C ALA A 97 7.67 -12.06 2.47
N ILE A 98 6.54 -11.60 1.93
CA ILE A 98 5.90 -12.25 0.78
C ILE A 98 6.84 -12.26 -0.43
N HIS A 99 7.47 -11.12 -0.75
CA HIS A 99 8.38 -11.01 -1.89
C HIS A 99 9.57 -11.98 -1.79
N ARG A 100 10.10 -12.20 -0.58
CA ARG A 100 11.19 -13.16 -0.35
C ARG A 100 10.75 -14.62 -0.50
N ASP A 101 9.54 -14.95 -0.06
CA ASP A 101 9.06 -16.34 -0.05
C ASP A 101 8.55 -16.78 -1.44
N LEU A 102 7.96 -15.85 -2.20
CA LEU A 102 7.29 -16.11 -3.48
C LEU A 102 8.16 -16.78 -4.56
N PRO A 103 9.47 -16.47 -4.71
CA PRO A 103 10.37 -17.17 -5.65
C PRO A 103 10.63 -18.64 -5.29
N GLY A 104 10.49 -19.02 -4.02
CA GLY A 104 10.75 -20.38 -3.55
C GLY A 104 9.62 -21.37 -3.81
N ILE A 105 8.41 -20.88 -4.11
CA ILE A 105 7.23 -21.71 -4.34
C ILE A 105 7.29 -22.36 -5.72
N GLN A 106 6.94 -23.63 -5.82
CA GLN A 106 6.84 -24.38 -7.08
C GLN A 106 5.38 -24.64 -7.45
N SER A 107 5.13 -24.95 -8.72
CA SER A 107 3.79 -25.26 -9.24
C SER A 107 3.10 -26.46 -8.58
N GLY A 108 3.87 -27.37 -7.98
CA GLY A 108 3.36 -28.51 -7.22
C GLY A 108 2.97 -28.20 -5.77
N ASP A 109 3.33 -27.01 -5.25
CA ASP A 109 3.19 -26.69 -3.83
C ASP A 109 1.81 -26.13 -3.48
N PHE A 110 0.75 -26.89 -3.74
CA PHE A 110 -0.64 -26.43 -3.61
C PHE A 110 -0.97 -25.74 -2.28
N LEU A 111 -0.43 -26.24 -1.16
CA LEU A 111 -0.66 -25.63 0.15
C LEU A 111 0.06 -24.29 0.29
N LEU A 112 1.29 -24.18 -0.24
CA LEU A 112 2.07 -22.93 -0.22
C LEU A 112 1.49 -21.91 -1.20
N LEU A 113 0.99 -22.36 -2.36
CA LEU A 113 0.27 -21.50 -3.32
C LEU A 113 -0.97 -20.89 -2.67
N ARG A 114 -1.75 -21.69 -1.93
CA ARG A 114 -2.91 -21.18 -1.21
C ARG A 114 -2.52 -20.22 -0.09
N ASP A 115 -1.50 -20.56 0.69
CA ASP A 115 -0.98 -19.70 1.77
C ASP A 115 -0.54 -18.33 1.23
N ILE A 116 0.27 -18.32 0.17
CA ILE A 116 0.80 -17.07 -0.37
C ILE A 116 -0.31 -16.20 -1.00
N CYS A 117 -1.32 -16.80 -1.63
CA CYS A 117 -2.49 -16.07 -2.12
C CYS A 117 -3.23 -15.37 -0.98
N HIS A 118 -3.48 -16.05 0.14
CA HIS A 118 -4.13 -15.43 1.30
C HIS A 118 -3.29 -14.30 1.88
N ARG A 119 -1.98 -14.51 2.06
CA ARG A 119 -1.06 -13.47 2.56
C ARG A 119 -1.05 -12.23 1.66
N ILE A 120 -1.04 -12.42 0.33
CA ILE A 120 -1.15 -11.31 -0.62
C ILE A 120 -2.50 -10.62 -0.45
N GLN A 121 -3.60 -11.37 -0.44
CA GLN A 121 -4.94 -10.81 -0.28
C GLN A 121 -5.09 -9.98 1.00
N ASP A 122 -4.59 -10.48 2.13
CA ASP A 122 -4.65 -9.80 3.42
C ASP A 122 -3.89 -8.46 3.38
N VAL A 123 -2.68 -8.45 2.80
CA VAL A 123 -1.88 -7.21 2.65
C VAL A 123 -2.58 -6.21 1.74
N LEU A 124 -3.17 -6.66 0.63
CA LEU A 124 -3.90 -5.77 -0.29
C LEU A 124 -5.11 -5.12 0.40
N GLN A 125 -5.87 -5.90 1.19
CA GLN A 125 -7.01 -5.38 1.94
C GLN A 125 -6.59 -4.41 3.05
N TYR A 126 -5.49 -4.73 3.74
CA TYR A 126 -4.95 -3.87 4.77
C TYR A 126 -4.50 -2.52 4.20
N MET A 127 -3.81 -2.52 3.05
CA MET A 127 -3.41 -1.28 2.36
C MET A 127 -4.62 -0.41 1.99
N GLU A 128 -5.68 -1.00 1.42
CA GLU A 128 -6.90 -0.27 1.09
C GLU A 128 -7.61 0.33 2.33
N HIS A 129 -7.50 -0.34 3.48
CA HIS A 129 -8.00 0.21 4.73
C HIS A 129 -7.15 1.38 5.22
N HIS A 130 -5.83 1.22 5.22
CA HIS A 130 -4.87 2.21 5.67
C HIS A 130 -4.99 3.53 4.89
N GLU A 131 -5.03 3.46 3.56
CA GLU A 131 -5.20 4.62 2.66
C GLU A 131 -6.47 5.44 2.96
N ARG A 132 -7.55 4.77 3.39
CA ARG A 132 -8.78 5.45 3.81
C ARG A 132 -8.58 6.21 5.12
N GLU A 133 -7.83 5.64 6.07
CA GLU A 133 -7.53 6.32 7.33
C GLU A 133 -6.63 7.54 7.11
N GLU A 134 -5.63 7.43 6.23
CA GLU A 134 -4.76 8.55 5.85
C GLU A 134 -5.55 9.68 5.18
N THR A 135 -6.46 9.34 4.27
CA THR A 135 -7.35 10.30 3.63
C THR A 135 -8.21 11.04 4.67
N LEU A 136 -8.75 10.33 5.67
CA LEU A 136 -9.54 10.94 6.74
C LEU A 136 -8.70 11.88 7.62
N LEU A 137 -7.46 11.49 7.95
CA LEU A 137 -6.52 12.32 8.69
C LEU A 137 -6.22 13.62 7.94
N LEU A 138 -5.92 13.51 6.64
CA LEU A 138 -5.67 14.65 5.76
C LEU A 138 -6.88 15.59 5.70
N MET A 139 -8.08 15.05 5.53
CA MET A 139 -9.30 15.85 5.55
C MET A 139 -9.46 16.58 6.89
N SER A 140 -9.33 15.88 8.02
CA SER A 140 -9.43 16.51 9.35
C SER A 140 -8.40 17.62 9.56
N ALA A 141 -7.15 17.41 9.12
CA ALA A 141 -6.10 18.39 9.28
C ALA A 141 -6.36 19.71 8.51
N PHE A 142 -6.98 19.62 7.32
CA PHE A 142 -7.10 20.73 6.36
C PHE A 142 -8.54 21.23 6.09
N THR A 143 -9.58 20.60 6.64
CA THR A 143 -10.99 21.04 6.45
C THR A 143 -11.65 21.64 7.69
N ASP A 144 -11.04 21.57 8.88
CA ASP A 144 -11.55 22.20 10.11
C ASP A 144 -11.41 23.74 10.15
N ASP A 145 -11.07 24.39 9.03
CA ASP A 145 -10.89 25.84 8.90
C ASP A 145 -12.07 26.54 8.19
N THR A 146 -13.32 26.17 8.54
CA THR A 146 -14.53 26.92 8.13
C THR A 146 -15.30 27.48 9.34
N GLY A 147 -14.55 27.92 10.35
CA GLY A 147 -15.09 28.37 11.64
C GLY A 147 -14.72 29.78 12.05
N GLU A 148 -14.45 30.72 11.13
CA GLU A 148 -14.59 32.15 11.46
C GLU A 148 -16.09 32.44 11.59
N LYS A 149 -16.58 32.47 12.84
CA LYS A 149 -17.85 33.12 13.17
C LYS A 149 -17.59 34.62 13.32
N ASP A 150 -18.41 35.39 12.60
CA ASP A 150 -18.58 36.85 12.65
C ASP A 150 -18.45 37.48 14.06
#